data_AF-A0A812SUH9-F1
#
_entry.id   AF-A0A812SUH9-F1
#
_cell.length_a   1.000
_cell.length_b   1.000
_cell.length_c   1.000
_cell.angle_alpha   90.00
_cell.angle_beta   90.00
_cell.angle_gamma   90.00
#
_symmetry.space_group_name_H-M   'P 1'
#
loop_
_entity.id
_entity.type
_entity.pdbx_description
1 polymer ?
#
loop_
_entity_poly.entity_id
_entity_poly.type
_entity_poly.pdbx_seq_one_letter_code
_entity_poly.pdbx_strand_id
1 'polypeptide(L)'
;MRPSWEQKQDSRVAQAIECAVLDYAAQRSADMAEAEKKRRKVDEADGLRSPTRWRETFAHAGGGFLCDGGMLEAWLDEASANRSLAFELLQLQDKAMRWYPTGARRHCESFRGRLLDSSKTSQDTKLLKPLITEELAQLREAVFSYPEEGGAPPRLFREAAMTSDQRPEADKDIVLVPKPHQQSHEVISLE
;
A
#
# COMPACT_ATOMS: atom_id res chain seq x y z
N MET A 1 54.32 18.81 -28.70
CA MET A 1 53.18 19.56 -28.12
C MET A 1 51.96 19.29 -28.98
N ARG A 2 50.87 18.74 -28.44
CA ARG A 2 49.64 18.56 -29.23
C ARG A 2 48.95 19.92 -29.43
N PRO A 3 48.35 20.18 -30.62
CA PRO A 3 47.54 21.36 -30.85
C PRO A 3 46.37 21.47 -29.85
N SER A 4 46.08 22.69 -29.38
CA SER A 4 45.02 22.95 -28.39
C SER A 4 43.62 22.51 -28.85
N TRP A 5 43.37 22.46 -30.16
CA TRP A 5 42.09 22.01 -30.70
C TRP A 5 41.89 20.49 -30.61
N GLU A 6 42.96 19.69 -30.73
CA GLU A 6 42.91 18.23 -30.53
C GLU A 6 42.58 17.89 -29.08
N GLN A 7 43.19 18.59 -28.10
CA GLN A 7 42.89 18.38 -26.69
C GLN A 7 41.44 18.72 -26.31
N LYS A 8 40.86 19.76 -26.92
CA LYS A 8 39.45 20.12 -26.72
C LYS A 8 38.51 19.09 -27.34
N GLN A 9 38.89 18.49 -28.46
CA GLN A 9 38.14 17.43 -29.11
C GLN A 9 38.17 16.13 -28.29
N ASP A 10 39.35 15.73 -27.81
CA ASP A 10 39.55 14.55 -26.96
C ASP A 10 38.72 14.65 -25.67
N SER A 11 38.68 15.82 -25.03
CA SER A 11 37.88 16.04 -23.81
C SER A 11 36.37 15.93 -24.05
N ARG A 12 35.86 16.43 -25.18
CA ARG A 12 34.43 16.32 -25.53
C ARG A 12 34.04 14.89 -25.87
N VAL A 13 34.93 14.16 -26.56
CA VAL A 13 34.72 12.74 -26.87
C VAL A 13 34.72 11.91 -25.58
N ALA A 14 35.66 12.16 -24.67
CA ALA A 14 35.69 11.49 -23.36
C ALA A 14 34.39 11.73 -22.58
N GLN A 15 33.93 12.98 -22.49
CA GLN A 15 32.67 13.33 -21.82
C GLN A 15 31.45 12.65 -22.49
N ALA A 16 31.41 12.61 -23.82
CA ALA A 16 30.32 11.95 -24.53
C ALA A 16 30.30 10.43 -24.28
N ILE A 17 31.47 9.79 -24.20
CA ILE A 17 31.60 8.37 -23.85
C ILE A 17 31.14 8.14 -22.41
N GLU A 18 31.55 8.99 -21.46
CA GLU A 18 31.12 8.90 -20.06
C GLU A 18 29.60 8.99 -19.93
N CYS A 19 28.96 9.98 -20.59
CA CYS A 19 27.51 10.10 -20.62
C CYS A 19 26.86 8.84 -21.24
N ALA A 20 27.37 8.35 -22.37
CA ALA A 20 26.82 7.15 -23.03
C ALA A 20 26.92 5.90 -22.14
N VAL A 21 27.99 5.76 -21.37
CA VAL A 21 28.16 4.66 -20.41
C VAL A 21 27.16 4.77 -19.26
N LEU A 22 26.94 5.98 -18.73
CA LEU A 22 25.96 6.23 -17.68
C LEU A 22 24.53 5.97 -18.17
N ASP A 23 24.19 6.43 -19.38
CA ASP A 23 22.88 6.20 -19.99
C ASP A 23 22.64 4.71 -20.24
N TYR A 24 23.66 3.99 -20.73
CA TYR A 24 23.58 2.54 -20.90
C TYR A 24 23.36 1.82 -19.56
N ALA A 25 24.06 2.23 -18.50
CA ALA A 25 23.88 1.66 -17.17
C ALA A 25 22.48 1.94 -16.61
N ALA A 26 21.96 3.16 -16.80
CA ALA A 26 20.61 3.54 -16.40
C ALA A 26 19.55 2.73 -17.15
N GLN A 27 19.68 2.60 -18.48
CA GLN A 27 18.78 1.79 -19.29
C GLN A 27 18.78 0.33 -18.85
N ARG A 28 19.97 -0.26 -18.68
CA ARG A 28 20.09 -1.65 -18.23
C ARG A 28 19.48 -1.86 -16.84
N SER A 29 19.64 -0.89 -15.94
CA SER A 29 19.00 -0.94 -14.62
C SER A 29 17.47 -0.88 -14.72
N ALA A 30 16.94 -0.01 -15.60
CA ALA A 30 15.51 0.08 -15.84
C ALA A 30 14.94 -1.23 -16.43
N ASP A 31 15.62 -1.82 -17.41
CA ASP A 31 15.23 -3.08 -18.04
C ASP A 31 15.20 -4.23 -17.03
N MET A 32 16.23 -4.32 -16.17
CA MET A 32 16.29 -5.32 -15.09
C MET A 32 15.17 -5.13 -14.07
N ALA A 33 14.87 -3.87 -13.70
CA ALA A 33 13.76 -3.56 -12.79
C ALA A 33 12.40 -3.93 -13.40
N GLU A 34 12.20 -3.69 -14.70
CA GLU A 34 10.98 -4.08 -15.39
C GLU A 34 10.85 -5.60 -15.52
N ALA A 35 11.93 -6.30 -15.86
CA ALA A 35 11.96 -7.76 -15.93
C ALA A 35 11.62 -8.39 -14.57
N GLU A 36 12.20 -7.88 -13.48
CA GLU A 36 11.92 -8.36 -12.14
C GLU A 36 10.47 -8.05 -11.72
N LYS A 37 9.95 -6.87 -12.04
CA LYS A 37 8.54 -6.53 -11.83
C LYS A 37 7.60 -7.49 -12.58
N LYS A 38 7.93 -7.88 -13.81
CA LYS A 38 7.17 -8.88 -14.59
C LYS A 38 7.24 -10.25 -13.92
N ARG A 39 8.43 -10.69 -13.47
CA ARG A 39 8.61 -11.96 -12.76
C ARG A 39 7.76 -12.04 -11.49
N ARG A 40 7.77 -10.98 -10.66
CA ARG A 40 6.95 -10.92 -9.44
C ARG A 40 5.46 -11.06 -9.71
N LYS A 41 4.95 -10.36 -10.74
CA LYS A 41 3.54 -10.47 -11.13
C LYS A 41 3.15 -11.89 -11.56
N VAL A 42 4.05 -12.58 -12.26
CA VAL A 42 3.82 -13.97 -12.68
C VAL A 42 3.82 -14.89 -11.46
N ASP A 43 4.79 -14.78 -10.56
CA ASP A 43 4.84 -15.60 -9.35
C ASP A 43 3.64 -15.35 -8.43
N GLU A 44 3.16 -14.11 -8.30
CA GLU A 44 1.93 -13.78 -7.58
C GLU A 44 0.71 -14.47 -8.21
N ALA A 45 0.55 -14.38 -9.53
CA ALA A 45 -0.54 -15.03 -10.24
C ALA A 45 -0.49 -16.57 -10.14
N ASP A 46 0.71 -17.15 -10.13
CA ASP A 46 0.93 -18.58 -9.91
C ASP A 46 0.61 -18.98 -8.46
N GLY A 47 1.00 -18.14 -7.50
CA GLY A 47 0.68 -18.29 -6.07
C GLY A 47 -0.83 -18.34 -5.81
N LEU A 48 -1.60 -17.43 -6.42
CA LEU A 48 -3.06 -17.39 -6.27
C LEU A 48 -3.77 -18.60 -6.87
N ARG A 49 -3.26 -19.12 -7.99
CA ARG A 49 -3.82 -20.33 -8.64
C ARG A 49 -3.45 -21.61 -7.91
N SER A 50 -2.31 -21.62 -7.20
CA SER A 50 -1.85 -22.76 -6.44
C SER A 50 -2.81 -23.09 -5.28
N PRO A 51 -3.23 -24.36 -5.10
CA PRO A 51 -4.04 -24.77 -3.95
C PRO A 51 -3.32 -24.63 -2.60
N THR A 52 -2.00 -24.59 -2.59
CA THR A 52 -1.19 -24.60 -1.34
C THR A 52 -0.54 -23.25 -1.05
N ARG A 53 -0.17 -22.48 -2.07
CA ARG A 53 0.57 -21.20 -1.89
C ARG A 53 -0.32 -19.97 -1.74
N TRP A 54 -1.61 -20.06 -2.09
CA TRP A 54 -2.45 -18.87 -2.17
C TRP A 54 -2.58 -18.12 -0.83
N ARG A 55 -2.62 -18.84 0.31
CA ARG A 55 -2.65 -18.25 1.66
C ARG A 55 -1.42 -17.38 1.93
N GLU A 56 -0.24 -17.87 1.55
CA GLU A 56 1.01 -17.12 1.67
C GLU A 56 0.96 -15.85 0.81
N THR A 57 0.50 -15.96 -0.44
CA THR A 57 0.34 -14.80 -1.33
C THR A 57 -0.58 -13.74 -0.74
N PHE A 58 -1.70 -14.13 -0.13
CA PHE A 58 -2.59 -13.21 0.57
C PHE A 58 -1.95 -12.58 1.81
N ALA A 59 -1.25 -13.36 2.63
CA ALA A 59 -0.57 -12.85 3.81
C ALA A 59 0.46 -11.76 3.46
N HIS A 60 1.24 -11.96 2.39
CA HIS A 60 2.22 -10.97 1.91
C HIS A 60 1.56 -9.67 1.42
N ALA A 61 0.32 -9.75 0.91
CA ALA A 61 -0.46 -8.58 0.50
C ALA A 61 -1.26 -7.93 1.65
N GLY A 62 -1.10 -8.38 2.90
CA GLY A 62 -1.86 -7.88 4.05
C GLY A 62 -3.32 -8.37 4.09
N GLY A 63 -3.63 -9.42 3.33
CA GLY A 63 -4.95 -10.04 3.23
C GLY A 63 -5.19 -11.19 4.20
N GLY A 64 -4.37 -11.34 5.25
CA GLY A 64 -4.43 -12.47 6.18
C GLY A 64 -5.82 -12.68 6.80
N PHE A 65 -6.56 -11.61 7.05
CA PHE A 65 -7.92 -11.68 7.60
C PHE A 65 -8.93 -12.46 6.74
N LEU A 66 -8.65 -12.64 5.45
CA LEU A 66 -9.47 -13.45 4.56
C LEU A 66 -9.19 -14.96 4.70
N CYS A 67 -8.09 -15.30 5.38
CA CYS A 67 -7.57 -16.66 5.55
C CYS A 67 -7.69 -17.16 7.01
N ASP A 68 -8.43 -16.45 7.87
CA ASP A 68 -8.56 -16.78 9.30
C ASP A 68 -9.63 -17.87 9.59
N GLY A 69 -9.96 -18.71 8.60
CA GLY A 69 -11.05 -19.68 8.72
C GLY A 69 -12.42 -19.16 8.29
N GLY A 70 -13.41 -20.06 8.34
CA GLY A 70 -14.82 -19.74 8.16
C GLY A 70 -15.22 -19.49 6.69
N MET A 71 -16.28 -18.70 6.52
CA MET A 71 -16.95 -18.53 5.21
C MET A 71 -16.07 -17.83 4.18
N LEU A 72 -15.24 -16.86 4.59
CA LEU A 72 -14.36 -16.13 3.68
C LEU A 72 -13.28 -17.05 3.11
N GLU A 73 -12.63 -17.84 3.97
CA GLU A 73 -11.64 -18.82 3.52
C GLU A 73 -12.29 -19.89 2.65
N ALA A 74 -13.46 -20.41 3.03
CA ALA A 74 -14.20 -21.39 2.24
C ALA A 74 -14.53 -20.87 0.84
N TRP A 75 -14.99 -19.62 0.72
CA TRP A 75 -15.27 -18.97 -0.57
C TRP A 75 -14.01 -18.79 -1.41
N LEU A 76 -12.87 -18.48 -0.80
CA LEU A 76 -11.59 -18.42 -1.51
C LEU A 76 -11.12 -19.80 -1.97
N ASP A 77 -11.44 -20.87 -1.24
CA ASP A 77 -11.10 -22.24 -1.62
C ASP A 77 -11.96 -22.82 -2.75
N GLU A 78 -13.18 -22.31 -2.95
CA GLU A 78 -14.09 -22.76 -4.02
C GLU A 78 -13.53 -22.55 -5.43
N ALA A 79 -12.84 -21.43 -5.70
CA ALA A 79 -12.37 -21.10 -7.04
C ALA A 79 -11.19 -20.14 -7.06
N SER A 80 -10.23 -20.37 -7.97
CA SER A 80 -9.11 -19.45 -8.21
C SER A 80 -9.58 -18.06 -8.67
N ALA A 81 -10.73 -17.96 -9.33
CA ALA A 81 -11.32 -16.69 -9.72
C ALA A 81 -11.72 -15.82 -8.52
N ASN A 82 -12.18 -16.43 -7.43
CA ASN A 82 -12.51 -15.73 -6.18
C ASN A 82 -11.24 -15.17 -5.54
N ARG A 83 -10.16 -15.96 -5.54
CA ARG A 83 -8.82 -15.53 -5.09
C ARG A 83 -8.30 -14.35 -5.90
N SER A 84 -8.37 -14.41 -7.23
CA SER A 84 -7.96 -13.30 -8.09
C SER A 84 -8.77 -12.03 -7.81
N LEU A 85 -10.09 -12.15 -7.64
CA LEU A 85 -10.97 -11.01 -7.36
C LEU A 85 -10.65 -10.34 -6.02
N ALA A 86 -10.52 -11.12 -4.95
CA ALA A 86 -10.18 -10.60 -3.63
C ALA A 86 -8.77 -10.00 -3.58
N PHE A 87 -7.81 -10.62 -4.28
CA PHE A 87 -6.46 -10.09 -4.38
C PHE A 87 -6.42 -8.75 -5.13
N GLU A 88 -7.19 -8.63 -6.22
CA GLU A 88 -7.32 -7.36 -6.92
C GLU A 88 -7.89 -6.26 -6.01
N LEU A 89 -8.93 -6.58 -5.23
CA LEU A 89 -9.48 -5.65 -4.25
C LEU A 89 -8.39 -5.18 -3.27
N LEU A 90 -7.59 -6.10 -2.70
CA LEU A 90 -6.50 -5.76 -1.78
C LEU A 90 -5.46 -4.83 -2.43
N GLN A 91 -5.04 -5.11 -3.66
CA GLN A 91 -4.10 -4.25 -4.38
C GLN A 91 -4.67 -2.85 -4.61
N LEU A 92 -5.97 -2.75 -4.90
CA LEU A 92 -6.61 -1.46 -5.11
C LEU A 92 -6.78 -0.68 -3.80
N GLN A 93 -7.11 -1.36 -2.70
CA GLN A 93 -7.15 -0.77 -1.37
C GLN A 93 -5.78 -0.25 -0.94
N ASP A 94 -4.70 -1.00 -1.16
CA ASP A 94 -3.32 -0.55 -0.87
C ASP A 94 -2.96 0.72 -1.67
N LYS A 95 -3.28 0.75 -2.98
CA LYS A 95 -3.08 1.95 -3.80
C LYS A 95 -3.91 3.14 -3.30
N ALA A 96 -5.20 2.92 -3.00
CA ALA A 96 -6.08 3.96 -2.48
C ALA A 96 -5.54 4.53 -1.17
N MET A 97 -5.05 3.69 -0.26
CA MET A 97 -4.44 4.12 1.00
C MET A 97 -3.10 4.85 0.81
N ARG A 98 -2.35 4.57 -0.24
CA ARG A 98 -1.11 5.33 -0.56
C ARG A 98 -1.41 6.71 -1.11
N TRP A 99 -2.46 6.85 -1.92
CA TRP A 99 -2.84 8.13 -2.53
C TRP A 99 -3.73 9.00 -1.64
N TYR A 100 -4.60 8.37 -0.83
CA TYR A 100 -5.60 9.04 0.02
C TYR A 100 -5.59 8.46 1.45
N PRO A 101 -4.52 8.68 2.24
CA PRO A 101 -4.24 7.91 3.45
C PRO A 101 -5.35 7.85 4.48
N THR A 102 -5.97 8.99 4.81
CA THR A 102 -6.98 9.05 5.89
C THR A 102 -8.34 8.52 5.43
N GLY A 103 -8.84 9.04 4.30
CA GLY A 103 -10.17 8.72 3.80
C GLY A 103 -10.28 7.29 3.28
N ALA A 104 -9.30 6.83 2.48
CA ALA A 104 -9.30 5.46 1.96
C ALA A 104 -9.13 4.43 3.08
N ARG A 105 -8.25 4.69 4.06
CA ARG A 105 -8.10 3.77 5.21
C ARG A 105 -9.41 3.55 5.93
N ARG A 106 -10.11 4.64 6.29
CA ARG A 106 -11.40 4.56 7.00
C ARG A 106 -12.46 3.83 6.17
N HIS A 107 -12.51 4.11 4.87
CA HIS A 107 -13.43 3.43 3.97
C HIS A 107 -13.14 1.91 3.92
N CYS A 108 -11.88 1.53 3.70
CA CYS A 108 -11.46 0.13 3.66
C CYS A 108 -11.68 -0.59 4.99
N GLU A 109 -11.42 0.05 6.13
CA GLU A 109 -11.69 -0.51 7.47
C GLU A 109 -13.19 -0.71 7.71
N SER A 110 -14.02 0.26 7.31
CA SER A 110 -15.48 0.15 7.37
C SER A 110 -15.99 -1.01 6.51
N PHE A 111 -15.48 -1.13 5.28
CA PHE A 111 -15.80 -2.27 4.41
C PHE A 111 -15.38 -3.60 5.03
N ARG A 112 -14.17 -3.70 5.59
CA ARG A 112 -13.69 -4.91 6.28
C ARG A 112 -14.61 -5.30 7.43
N GLY A 113 -15.07 -4.34 8.23
CA GLY A 113 -16.07 -4.58 9.26
C GLY A 113 -17.35 -5.20 8.70
N ARG A 114 -17.95 -4.56 7.67
CA ARG A 114 -19.17 -5.08 7.00
C ARG A 114 -18.98 -6.47 6.42
N LEU A 115 -17.82 -6.73 5.80
CA LEU A 115 -17.48 -8.03 5.21
C LEU A 115 -17.41 -9.12 6.28
N LEU A 116 -16.70 -8.85 7.39
CA LEU A 116 -16.60 -9.78 8.51
C LEU A 116 -17.96 -10.03 9.17
N ASP A 117 -18.76 -8.99 9.37
CA ASP A 117 -20.10 -9.14 9.96
C ASP A 117 -21.04 -9.93 9.04
N SER A 118 -20.98 -9.69 7.73
CA SER A 118 -21.73 -10.48 6.75
C SER A 118 -21.33 -11.95 6.78
N SER A 119 -20.04 -12.23 6.97
CA SER A 119 -19.52 -13.60 7.06
C SER A 119 -19.88 -14.35 8.34
N LYS A 120 -20.18 -13.62 9.42
CA LYS A 120 -20.66 -14.19 10.68
C LYS A 120 -22.17 -14.41 10.66
N THR A 121 -22.91 -13.52 10.01
CA THR A 121 -24.37 -13.49 10.03
C THR A 121 -24.99 -14.45 9.02
N SER A 122 -24.37 -14.61 7.85
CA SER A 122 -24.79 -15.55 6.80
C SER A 122 -23.72 -16.61 6.60
N GLN A 123 -24.14 -17.84 6.33
CA GLN A 123 -23.23 -18.93 5.89
C GLN A 123 -23.25 -19.14 4.37
N ASP A 124 -23.95 -18.28 3.62
CA ASP A 124 -24.01 -18.38 2.16
C ASP A 124 -22.85 -17.63 1.50
N THR A 125 -21.86 -18.39 1.01
CA THR A 125 -20.67 -17.87 0.30
C THR A 125 -21.05 -17.12 -0.98
N LYS A 126 -22.25 -17.35 -1.54
CA LYS A 126 -22.72 -16.67 -2.77
C LYS A 126 -22.89 -15.18 -2.61
N LEU A 127 -23.09 -14.69 -1.38
CA LEU A 127 -23.24 -13.26 -1.08
C LEU A 127 -21.91 -12.49 -1.16
N LEU A 128 -20.77 -13.18 -1.05
CA LEU A 128 -19.45 -12.53 -1.01
C LEU A 128 -19.03 -11.99 -2.37
N LYS A 129 -19.29 -12.73 -3.43
CA LYS A 129 -18.87 -12.32 -4.78
C LYS A 129 -19.53 -10.99 -5.21
N PRO A 130 -20.86 -10.79 -5.10
CA PRO A 130 -21.47 -9.50 -5.38
C PRO A 130 -20.89 -8.37 -4.52
N LEU A 131 -20.76 -8.59 -3.22
CA LEU A 131 -20.28 -7.58 -2.27
C LEU A 131 -18.84 -7.13 -2.58
N ILE A 132 -17.95 -8.07 -2.87
CA ILE A 132 -16.57 -7.77 -3.25
C ILE A 132 -16.50 -7.10 -4.63
N THR A 133 -17.33 -7.53 -5.58
CA THR A 133 -17.36 -6.95 -6.94
C THR A 133 -17.84 -5.51 -6.91
N GLU A 134 -18.86 -5.21 -6.09
CA GLU A 134 -19.41 -3.87 -5.92
C GLU A 134 -18.36 -2.93 -5.31
N GLU A 135 -17.72 -3.34 -4.21
CA GLU A 135 -16.65 -2.56 -3.58
C GLU A 135 -15.50 -2.29 -4.56
N LEU A 136 -15.10 -3.29 -5.34
CA LEU A 136 -14.04 -3.16 -6.32
C LEU A 136 -14.42 -2.16 -7.42
N ALA A 137 -15.69 -2.15 -7.87
CA ALA A 137 -16.18 -1.16 -8.82
C ALA A 137 -16.15 0.26 -8.23
N GLN A 138 -16.65 0.43 -7.00
CA GLN A 138 -16.65 1.73 -6.30
C GLN A 138 -15.23 2.27 -6.11
N LEU A 139 -14.29 1.42 -5.70
CA LEU A 139 -12.89 1.82 -5.56
C LEU A 139 -12.23 2.13 -6.91
N ARG A 140 -12.52 1.37 -7.97
CA ARG A 140 -11.96 1.67 -9.31
C ARG A 140 -12.45 3.04 -9.78
N GLU A 141 -13.73 3.32 -9.61
CA GLU A 141 -14.30 4.63 -9.90
C GLU A 141 -13.64 5.72 -9.05
N ALA A 142 -13.56 5.56 -7.74
CA ALA A 142 -12.94 6.57 -6.89
C ALA A 142 -11.45 6.81 -7.22
N VAL A 143 -10.69 5.77 -7.53
CA VAL A 143 -9.25 5.84 -7.73
C VAL A 143 -8.87 6.33 -9.13
N PHE A 144 -9.66 6.00 -10.15
CA PHE A 144 -9.32 6.27 -11.56
C PHE A 144 -10.26 7.24 -12.27
N SER A 145 -11.40 7.62 -11.69
CA SER A 145 -12.24 8.68 -12.24
C SER A 145 -11.54 10.02 -12.11
N TYR A 146 -11.82 10.90 -13.08
CA TYR A 146 -11.30 12.27 -13.09
C TYR A 146 -11.76 12.98 -11.80
N PRO A 147 -10.86 13.62 -11.05
CA PRO A 147 -11.25 14.29 -9.82
C PRO A 147 -12.24 15.42 -10.14
N GLU A 148 -13.34 15.48 -9.41
CA GLU A 148 -14.39 16.50 -9.56
C GLU A 148 -13.82 17.93 -9.36
N GLU A 149 -12.78 18.05 -8.54
CA GLU A 149 -12.03 19.28 -8.29
C GLU A 149 -10.52 18.96 -8.33
N GLY A 150 -9.73 19.80 -9.01
CA GLY A 150 -8.29 19.57 -9.19
C GLY A 150 -7.55 19.37 -7.87
N GLY A 151 -7.08 18.14 -7.61
CA GLY A 151 -6.30 17.77 -6.43
C GLY A 151 -7.11 17.41 -5.18
N ALA A 152 -8.44 17.45 -5.22
CA ALA A 152 -9.27 17.04 -4.09
C ALA A 152 -9.42 15.50 -4.02
N PRO A 153 -9.53 14.91 -2.82
CA PRO A 153 -9.80 13.49 -2.69
C PRO A 153 -11.19 13.13 -3.25
N PRO A 154 -11.34 11.94 -3.86
CA PRO A 154 -12.61 11.40 -4.31
C PRO A 154 -13.70 11.47 -3.23
N ARG A 155 -14.94 11.68 -3.65
CA ARG A 155 -16.11 11.81 -2.76
C ARG A 155 -16.20 10.66 -1.75
N LEU A 156 -15.98 9.42 -2.22
CA LEU A 156 -15.97 8.20 -1.39
C LEU A 156 -15.04 8.32 -0.17
N PHE A 157 -13.84 8.85 -0.37
CA PHE A 157 -12.83 9.00 0.69
C PHE A 157 -13.06 10.26 1.53
N ARG A 158 -13.62 11.32 0.93
CA ARG A 158 -14.00 12.55 1.63
C ARG A 158 -15.11 12.30 2.64
N GLU A 159 -16.17 11.61 2.22
CA GLU A 159 -17.30 11.25 3.09
C GLU A 159 -16.85 10.33 4.24
N ALA A 160 -15.98 9.37 3.95
CA ALA A 160 -15.37 8.51 4.98
C ALA A 160 -14.44 9.27 5.95
N ALA A 161 -13.79 10.35 5.50
CA ALA A 161 -13.00 11.21 6.36
C ALA A 161 -13.87 12.12 7.24
N MET A 162 -15.06 12.51 6.78
CA MET A 162 -15.98 13.40 7.51
C MET A 162 -16.84 12.68 8.55
N THR A 163 -16.99 11.35 8.47
CA THR A 163 -17.83 10.56 9.38
C THR A 163 -17.29 10.43 10.82
N SER A 164 -16.28 11.22 11.23
CA SER A 164 -15.68 11.16 12.57
C SER A 164 -15.80 12.41 13.45
N ASP A 165 -16.78 13.29 13.23
CA ASP A 165 -17.06 14.39 14.19
C ASP A 165 -18.13 14.03 15.25
N GLN A 166 -18.43 12.74 15.42
CA GLN A 166 -19.29 12.25 16.51
C GLN A 166 -18.69 11.02 17.20
N ARG A 167 -17.58 11.23 17.91
CA ARG A 167 -17.27 10.47 19.13
C ARG A 167 -16.50 11.39 20.06
N PRO A 168 -17.11 11.99 21.10
CA PRO A 168 -16.32 12.62 22.15
C PRO A 168 -15.52 11.51 22.82
N GLU A 169 -14.19 11.57 22.69
CA GLU A 169 -13.27 10.86 23.56
C GLU A 169 -13.59 11.31 24.99
N ALA A 170 -14.38 10.49 25.68
CA ALA A 170 -14.57 10.60 27.11
C ALA A 170 -13.22 10.32 27.77
N ASP A 171 -12.63 11.39 28.27
CA ASP A 171 -12.07 11.46 29.61
C ASP A 171 -11.13 10.32 30.00
N LYS A 172 -9.83 10.54 29.72
CA LYS A 172 -8.77 10.00 30.56
C LYS A 172 -7.80 11.12 30.90
N ASP A 173 -8.05 11.72 32.07
CA ASP A 173 -7.07 12.39 32.92
C ASP A 173 -5.71 11.68 32.85
N ILE A 174 -4.80 12.22 32.05
CA ILE A 174 -3.37 11.94 32.17
C ILE A 174 -2.82 13.03 33.10
N VAL A 175 -2.71 12.65 34.36
CA VAL A 175 -1.95 13.38 35.39
C VAL A 175 -0.56 13.69 34.85
N LEU A 176 -0.27 14.99 34.70
CA LEU A 176 1.07 15.50 34.45
C LEU A 176 1.98 15.07 35.61
N VAL A 177 2.89 14.14 35.35
CA VAL A 177 4.04 13.87 36.23
C VAL A 177 5.10 14.96 35.97
N PRO A 178 5.51 15.76 36.97
CA PRO A 178 6.54 16.78 36.77
C PRO A 178 7.94 16.15 36.68
N LYS A 179 8.76 16.66 35.74
CA LYS A 179 10.19 16.34 35.60
C LYS A 179 10.97 16.64 36.90
N PRO A 180 11.83 15.73 37.38
CA PRO A 180 12.77 16.07 38.45
C PRO A 180 13.90 16.96 37.91
N HIS A 181 14.10 18.10 38.59
CA HIS A 181 15.27 18.97 38.48
C HIS A 181 16.54 18.19 38.87
N GLN A 182 17.56 18.20 38.01
CA GLN A 182 18.93 17.87 38.43
C GLN A 182 19.48 19.05 39.23
N GLN A 183 19.61 18.85 40.55
CA GLN A 183 20.42 19.70 41.40
C GLN A 183 21.90 19.39 41.13
N SER A 184 22.60 20.37 40.58
CA SER A 184 24.06 20.43 40.55
C SER A 184 24.56 20.59 41.99
N HIS A 185 25.18 19.56 42.55
CA HIS A 185 25.98 19.70 43.76
C HIS A 185 27.33 20.33 43.40
N GLU A 186 27.58 21.52 43.96
CA GLU A 186 28.89 22.16 44.02
C GLU A 186 29.87 21.25 44.79
N VAL A 187 31.02 20.97 44.18
CA VAL A 187 32.17 20.37 44.86
C VAL A 187 33.06 21.53 45.30
N ILE A 188 33.01 21.86 46.59
CA ILE A 188 34.05 22.63 47.27
C ILE A 188 35.04 21.62 47.83
N SER A 189 36.21 21.51 47.21
CA SER A 189 37.39 20.88 47.83
C SER A 189 38.26 21.98 48.45
N LEU A 190 38.44 21.89 49.76
CA LEU A 190 39.45 22.60 50.52
C LEU A 190 40.15 21.53 51.36
N GLU A 191 41.33 21.11 50.90
CA GLU A 191 42.57 20.86 51.67
C GLU A 191 43.72 20.60 50.68
#